data_AF-A0A3L8PIS7-F1
#
_entry.id   AF-A0A3L8PIS7-F1
#
_cell.length_a   1.000
_cell.length_b   1.000
_cell.length_c   1.000
_cell.angle_alpha   90.00
_cell.angle_beta   90.00
_cell.angle_gamma   90.00
#
_symmetry.space_group_name_H-M   'P 1'
#
loop_
_entity.id
_entity.type
_entity.pdbx_description
1 polymer ?
#
loop_
_entity_poly.entity_id
_entity_poly.type
_entity_poly.pdbx_seq_one_letter_code
_entity_poly.pdbx_strand_id
1 'polypeptide(L)'
;MVAAAVVVVALLALAVSTERGQAELEDLLPVLAAPQTAGDRVPEGVDLATLGALEPDSVRRVEGRDSDAQYWVGTTASNEVCLILHLPENDGATASSCAPVSSFDERGVPIRVSGTGGSAEAYLLPADVDTSTLPPALIEVTGPAGAVGATLVSPRPGAAGSLQPTQLERRGGDSFAFVPLR
;
A
#
# COMPACT_ATOMS: atom_id res chain seq x y z
N MET A 1 -27.69 -22.36 -64.44
CA MET A 1 -26.75 -22.67 -63.35
C MET A 1 -26.27 -21.34 -62.78
N VAL A 2 -26.70 -20.97 -61.57
CA VAL A 2 -26.37 -19.70 -60.93
C VAL A 2 -25.45 -20.01 -59.76
N ALA A 3 -24.21 -19.55 -59.82
CA ALA A 3 -23.20 -19.77 -58.79
C ALA A 3 -23.30 -18.66 -57.72
N ALA A 4 -23.63 -19.05 -56.49
CA ALA A 4 -23.68 -18.16 -55.33
C ALA A 4 -22.28 -18.07 -54.69
N ALA A 5 -21.69 -16.88 -54.69
CA ALA A 5 -20.42 -16.60 -54.02
C ALA A 5 -20.68 -16.27 -52.55
N VAL A 6 -20.19 -17.11 -51.64
CA VAL A 6 -20.21 -16.88 -50.19
C VAL A 6 -18.96 -16.09 -49.83
N VAL A 7 -19.12 -14.81 -49.47
CA VAL A 7 -18.04 -13.98 -48.93
C VAL A 7 -17.95 -14.26 -47.43
N VAL A 8 -16.95 -15.04 -47.03
CA VAL A 8 -16.59 -15.25 -45.63
C VAL A 8 -15.79 -14.04 -45.16
N VAL A 9 -16.45 -13.12 -44.45
CA VAL A 9 -15.77 -12.01 -43.76
C VAL A 9 -15.16 -12.57 -42.48
N ALA A 10 -13.87 -12.91 -42.54
CA ALA A 10 -13.10 -13.27 -41.36
C ALA A 10 -12.86 -12.02 -40.51
N LEU A 11 -13.66 -11.84 -39.45
CA LEU A 11 -13.40 -10.85 -38.41
C LEU A 11 -12.15 -11.28 -37.63
N LEU A 12 -10.99 -10.77 -38.05
CA LEU A 12 -9.77 -10.80 -37.26
C LEU A 12 -10.01 -9.91 -36.02
N ALA A 13 -10.50 -10.53 -34.94
CA ALA A 13 -10.44 -9.93 -33.62
C ALA A 13 -8.97 -9.81 -33.24
N LEU A 14 -8.38 -8.64 -33.53
CA LEU A 14 -7.13 -8.23 -32.91
C LEU A 14 -7.42 -8.17 -31.41
N ALA A 15 -7.07 -9.24 -30.70
CA ALA A 15 -6.93 -9.20 -29.26
C ALA A 15 -5.80 -8.21 -28.99
N VAL A 16 -6.17 -6.93 -28.89
CA VAL A 16 -5.33 -5.92 -28.28
C VAL A 16 -5.26 -6.35 -26.83
N SER A 17 -4.30 -7.23 -26.53
CA SER A 17 -3.76 -7.35 -25.20
C SER A 17 -3.16 -5.98 -24.93
N THR A 18 -3.95 -5.10 -24.34
CA THR A 18 -3.41 -3.97 -23.61
C THR A 18 -2.53 -4.63 -22.56
N GLU A 19 -1.23 -4.73 -22.85
CA GLU A 19 -0.21 -4.77 -21.80
C GLU A 19 -0.57 -3.57 -20.94
N ARG A 20 -1.33 -3.81 -19.87
CA ARG A 20 -1.41 -2.86 -18.77
C ARG A 20 0.04 -2.80 -18.34
N GLY A 21 0.73 -1.76 -18.83
CA GLY A 21 2.09 -1.46 -18.43
C GLY A 21 2.09 -1.59 -16.92
N GLN A 22 2.92 -2.50 -16.41
CA GLN A 22 3.05 -2.72 -14.99
C GLN A 22 3.23 -1.35 -14.37
N ALA A 23 2.28 -0.92 -13.54
CA ALA A 23 2.31 0.42 -12.95
C ALA A 23 3.68 0.59 -12.29
N GLU A 24 4.35 1.69 -12.60
CA GLU A 24 5.65 1.96 -11.99
C GLU A 24 5.43 2.09 -10.48
N LEU A 25 6.38 1.57 -9.69
CA LEU A 25 6.21 1.53 -8.24
C LEU A 25 6.04 2.96 -7.67
N GLU A 26 6.68 3.93 -8.31
CA GLU A 26 6.60 5.35 -8.02
C GLU A 26 5.20 5.94 -8.27
N ASP A 27 4.44 5.39 -9.22
CA ASP A 27 3.04 5.79 -9.44
C ASP A 27 2.14 5.25 -8.32
N LEU A 28 2.43 4.04 -7.84
CA LEU A 28 1.68 3.39 -6.76
C LEU A 28 2.04 3.95 -5.38
N LEU A 29 3.30 4.33 -5.18
CA LEU A 29 3.86 4.90 -3.95
C LEU A 29 4.78 6.09 -4.26
N PRO A 30 4.22 7.29 -4.53
CA PRO A 30 5.00 8.48 -4.85
C PRO A 30 6.02 8.89 -3.79
N VAL A 31 5.84 8.45 -2.55
CA VAL A 31 6.81 8.68 -1.47
C VAL A 31 8.19 8.07 -1.77
N LEU A 32 8.25 6.96 -2.52
CA LEU A 32 9.50 6.29 -2.89
C LEU A 32 10.30 7.07 -3.95
N ALA A 33 9.63 7.89 -4.77
CA ALA A 33 10.28 8.78 -5.73
C ALA A 33 10.94 10.00 -5.07
N ALA A 34 10.58 10.32 -3.83
CA ALA A 34 11.16 11.44 -3.11
C ALA A 34 12.62 11.14 -2.69
N PRO A 35 13.50 12.16 -2.66
CA PRO A 35 14.83 12.02 -2.06
C PRO A 35 14.73 11.60 -0.59
N GLN A 36 15.61 10.70 -0.16
CA GLN A 36 15.67 10.27 1.23
C GLN A 36 16.11 11.42 2.16
N THR A 37 15.51 11.47 3.34
CA THR A 37 15.76 12.44 4.41
C THR A 37 16.27 11.74 5.66
N ALA A 38 16.72 12.51 6.66
CA ALA A 38 17.14 11.95 7.95
C ALA A 38 16.00 11.23 8.70
N GLY A 39 14.74 11.61 8.46
CA GLY A 39 13.57 10.98 9.07
C GLY A 39 13.24 9.59 8.52
N ASP A 40 13.80 9.24 7.36
CA ASP A 40 13.55 7.96 6.69
C ASP A 40 14.36 6.80 7.28
N ARG A 41 15.26 7.08 8.23
CA ARG A 41 15.96 6.05 8.97
C ARG A 41 15.03 5.45 10.02
N VAL A 42 14.95 4.12 10.04
CA VAL A 42 14.30 3.40 11.14
C VAL A 42 15.06 3.61 12.46
N PRO A 43 14.40 3.46 13.62
CA PRO A 43 15.04 3.61 14.93
C PRO A 43 16.26 2.68 15.10
N GLU A 44 17.21 3.09 15.93
CA GLU A 44 18.37 2.28 16.26
C GLU A 44 17.95 0.93 16.87
N GLY A 45 18.62 -0.15 16.47
CA GLY A 45 18.29 -1.51 16.91
C GLY A 45 17.25 -2.23 16.04
N VAL A 46 16.58 -1.54 15.11
CA VAL A 46 15.72 -2.16 14.11
C VAL A 46 16.58 -2.74 12.98
N ASP A 47 16.60 -4.08 12.85
CA ASP A 47 17.33 -4.78 11.80
C ASP A 47 16.46 -4.97 10.54
N LEU A 48 16.71 -4.18 9.51
CA LEU A 48 16.03 -4.25 8.22
C LEU A 48 16.16 -5.62 7.53
N ALA A 49 17.21 -6.39 7.83
CA ALA A 49 17.36 -7.75 7.31
C ALA A 49 16.28 -8.68 7.87
N THR A 50 15.96 -8.54 9.16
CA THR A 50 14.91 -9.33 9.82
C THR A 50 13.49 -8.90 9.43
N LEU A 51 13.34 -7.65 8.99
CA LEU A 51 12.06 -7.09 8.52
C LEU A 51 11.74 -7.43 7.05
N GLY A 52 12.41 -8.41 6.46
CA GLY A 52 12.17 -8.83 5.07
C GLY A 52 13.28 -8.45 4.10
N ALA A 53 14.50 -8.20 4.60
CA ALA A 53 15.64 -7.79 3.78
C ALA A 53 15.36 -6.52 2.95
N LEU A 54 14.82 -5.48 3.62
CA LEU A 54 14.60 -4.18 2.97
C LEU A 54 15.92 -3.55 2.55
N GLU A 55 15.89 -2.89 1.39
CA GLU A 55 16.99 -2.08 0.89
C GLU A 55 17.03 -0.75 1.67
N PRO A 56 18.13 -0.43 2.40
CA PRO A 56 18.16 0.76 3.26
C PRO A 56 17.88 2.09 2.53
N ASP A 57 18.29 2.19 1.27
CA ASP A 57 18.15 3.41 0.46
C ASP A 57 16.73 3.59 -0.11
N SER A 58 15.87 2.57 -0.04
CA SER A 58 14.47 2.64 -0.47
C SER A 58 13.53 3.00 0.68
N VAL A 59 13.99 2.95 1.94
CA VAL A 59 13.14 3.26 3.09
C VAL A 59 12.75 4.73 3.07
N ARG A 60 11.45 4.99 3.26
CA ARG A 60 10.84 6.32 3.39
C ARG A 60 9.87 6.32 4.56
N ARG A 61 9.95 7.34 5.40
CA ARG A 61 9.01 7.54 6.49
C ARG A 61 7.68 8.01 5.92
N VAL A 62 6.59 7.48 6.47
CA VAL A 62 5.23 7.96 6.19
C VAL A 62 4.76 8.72 7.42
N GLU A 63 4.45 10.01 7.24
CA GLU A 63 4.03 10.87 8.34
C GLU A 63 2.57 10.63 8.71
N GLY A 64 2.32 10.11 9.91
CA GLY A 64 0.98 9.87 10.42
C GLY A 64 0.49 10.85 11.46
N ARG A 65 -0.83 10.89 11.62
CA ARG A 65 -1.51 11.51 12.77
C ARG A 65 -1.58 10.58 13.99
N ASP A 66 -1.15 9.33 13.83
CA ASP A 66 -1.01 8.40 14.95
C ASP A 66 0.18 8.84 15.81
N SER A 67 -0.07 9.25 17.05
CA SER A 67 0.99 9.67 17.98
C SER A 67 1.74 8.49 18.56
N ASP A 68 1.15 7.30 18.52
CA ASP A 68 1.60 6.13 19.28
C ASP A 68 2.40 5.17 18.40
N ALA A 69 2.35 5.36 17.08
CA ALA A 69 3.05 4.55 16.09
C ALA A 69 3.85 5.41 15.09
N GLN A 70 4.93 4.83 14.59
CA GLN A 70 5.73 5.39 13.51
C GLN A 70 5.75 4.41 12.34
N TYR A 71 5.70 4.93 11.12
CA TYR A 71 5.55 4.14 9.91
C TYR A 71 6.61 4.46 8.88
N TRP A 72 7.09 3.43 8.20
CA TRP A 72 7.95 3.55 7.03
C TRP A 72 7.46 2.61 5.94
N VAL A 73 7.78 2.93 4.71
CA VAL A 73 7.66 2.03 3.57
C VAL A 73 9.04 1.82 2.98
N GLY A 74 9.25 0.68 2.34
CA GLY A 74 10.48 0.41 1.61
C GLY A 74 10.29 -0.75 0.65
N THR A 75 11.34 -1.05 -0.10
CA THR A 75 11.38 -2.15 -1.05
C THR A 75 12.39 -3.21 -0.65
N THR A 76 12.16 -4.43 -1.11
CA THR A 76 13.17 -5.51 -1.07
C THR A 76 13.82 -5.67 -2.44
N ALA A 77 14.98 -6.32 -2.49
CA ALA A 77 15.65 -6.66 -3.75
C ALA A 77 14.81 -7.57 -4.68
N SER A 78 13.77 -8.22 -4.13
CA SER A 78 12.81 -9.06 -4.87
C SER A 78 11.62 -8.27 -5.43
N ASN A 79 11.67 -6.93 -5.37
CA ASN A 79 10.59 -6.03 -5.79
C ASN A 79 9.27 -6.27 -5.02
N GLU A 80 9.38 -6.30 -3.69
CA GLU A 80 8.24 -6.29 -2.78
C GLU A 80 8.12 -4.93 -2.10
N VAL A 81 6.89 -4.48 -1.88
CA VAL A 81 6.56 -3.32 -1.06
C VAL A 81 6.39 -3.77 0.37
N CYS A 82 7.14 -3.17 1.28
CA CYS A 82 7.02 -3.43 2.71
C CYS A 82 6.49 -2.21 3.45
N LEU A 83 5.54 -2.43 4.35
CA LEU A 83 5.14 -1.49 5.39
C LEU A 83 5.82 -1.89 6.69
N ILE A 84 6.49 -0.94 7.35
CA ILE A 84 7.10 -1.08 8.67
C ILE A 84 6.26 -0.28 9.66
N LEU A 85 5.97 -0.88 10.81
CA LEU A 85 5.30 -0.22 11.93
C LEU A 85 6.19 -0.39 13.17
N HIS A 86 6.46 0.73 13.85
CA HIS A 86 7.18 0.77 15.12
C HIS A 86 6.32 1.42 16.21
N LEU A 87 6.32 0.83 17.41
CA LEU A 87 5.66 1.35 18.60
C LEU A 87 6.71 1.79 19.65
N PRO A 88 7.06 3.09 19.72
CA PRO A 88 8.11 3.57 20.62
C PRO A 88 7.87 3.24 22.09
N GLU A 89 6.64 3.42 22.57
CA GLU A 89 6.27 3.25 23.99
C GLU A 89 6.08 1.77 24.41
N ASN A 90 6.19 0.82 23.48
CA ASN A 90 5.90 -0.60 23.69
C ASN A 90 7.16 -1.48 23.60
N ASP A 91 8.18 -1.14 24.39
CA ASP A 91 9.49 -1.80 24.34
C ASP A 91 10.13 -1.75 22.93
N GLY A 92 9.74 -0.77 22.11
CA GLY A 92 10.19 -0.65 20.72
C GLY A 92 9.66 -1.75 19.78
N ALA A 93 8.49 -2.35 20.08
CA ALA A 93 7.89 -3.37 19.23
C ALA A 93 7.81 -2.91 17.77
N THR A 94 8.43 -3.69 16.89
CA THR A 94 8.53 -3.38 15.46
C THR A 94 8.11 -4.58 14.65
N ALA A 95 7.34 -4.35 13.59
CA ALA A 95 6.97 -5.38 12.63
C ALA A 95 7.08 -4.83 11.22
N SER A 96 7.17 -5.75 10.25
CA SER A 96 6.97 -5.45 8.85
C SER A 96 5.97 -6.42 8.22
N SER A 97 5.35 -5.97 7.13
CA SER A 97 4.52 -6.78 6.26
C SER A 97 4.90 -6.41 4.83
N CYS A 98 5.13 -7.41 3.98
CA CYS A 98 5.61 -7.20 2.62
C CYS A 98 4.69 -7.92 1.62
N ALA A 99 4.54 -7.34 0.43
CA ALA A 99 3.85 -7.98 -0.68
C ALA A 99 4.55 -7.65 -2.00
N PRO A 100 4.56 -8.57 -2.98
CA PRO A 100 4.96 -8.24 -4.35
C PRO A 100 4.19 -7.02 -4.88
N VAL A 101 4.83 -6.17 -5.68
CA VAL A 101 4.21 -4.93 -6.22
C VAL A 101 2.82 -5.19 -6.83
N SER A 102 2.64 -6.29 -7.58
CA SER A 102 1.35 -6.66 -8.15
C SER A 102 0.27 -6.95 -7.11
N SER A 103 0.63 -7.63 -6.01
CA SER A 103 -0.30 -7.89 -4.90
C SER A 103 -0.61 -6.61 -4.11
N PHE A 104 0.37 -5.71 -3.98
CA PHE A 104 0.18 -4.40 -3.37
C PHE A 104 -0.78 -3.54 -4.19
N ASP A 105 -0.62 -3.49 -5.51
CA ASP A 105 -1.55 -2.77 -6.42
C ASP A 105 -3.00 -3.28 -6.25
N GLU A 106 -3.19 -4.60 -6.18
CA GLU A 106 -4.53 -5.19 -6.06
C GLU A 106 -5.18 -5.03 -4.67
N ARG A 107 -4.40 -5.11 -3.59
CA ARG A 107 -4.96 -5.29 -2.22
C ARG A 107 -4.29 -4.46 -1.13
N GLY A 108 -3.24 -3.70 -1.44
CA GLY A 108 -2.45 -2.98 -0.45
C GLY A 108 -1.61 -3.92 0.44
N VAL A 109 -1.05 -3.38 1.51
CA VAL A 109 -0.27 -4.11 2.51
C VAL A 109 -0.81 -3.78 3.91
N PRO A 110 -1.47 -4.73 4.59
CA PRO A 110 -1.88 -4.57 5.97
C PRO A 110 -0.76 -4.99 6.93
N ILE A 111 -0.70 -4.37 8.11
CA ILE A 111 0.16 -4.76 9.21
C ILE A 111 -0.55 -4.60 10.54
N ARG A 112 -0.24 -5.48 11.49
CA ARG A 112 -0.62 -5.34 12.89
C ARG A 112 0.57 -5.71 13.76
N VAL A 113 0.84 -4.91 14.78
CA VAL A 113 1.81 -5.23 15.83
C VAL A 113 1.15 -5.10 17.18
N SER A 114 1.53 -5.98 18.10
CA SER A 114 1.10 -5.95 19.50
C SER A 114 2.33 -5.93 20.38
N GLY A 115 2.30 -5.08 21.41
CA GLY A 115 3.31 -4.97 22.45
C GLY A 115 2.68 -4.95 23.84
N THR A 116 3.49 -4.66 24.86
CA THR A 116 3.10 -4.69 26.28
C THR A 116 2.10 -3.59 26.66
N GLY A 117 2.12 -2.44 25.99
CA GLY A 117 1.26 -1.28 26.23
C GLY A 117 0.11 -1.10 25.21
N GLY A 118 -0.02 -1.98 24.22
CA GLY A 118 -1.11 -1.88 23.23
C GLY A 118 -0.83 -2.59 21.92
N SER A 119 -1.71 -2.35 20.94
CA SER A 119 -1.54 -2.80 19.57
C SER A 119 -1.85 -1.66 18.60
N ALA A 120 -1.21 -1.69 17.45
CA ALA A 120 -1.52 -0.81 16.33
C ALA A 120 -1.68 -1.62 15.06
N GLU A 121 -2.46 -1.04 14.15
CA GLU A 121 -2.80 -1.63 12.88
C GLU A 121 -2.74 -0.54 11.82
N ALA A 122 -2.22 -0.87 10.64
CA ALA A 122 -2.21 0.07 9.54
C ALA A 122 -2.31 -0.66 8.21
N TYR A 123 -2.74 0.08 7.19
CA TYR A 123 -2.92 -0.40 5.83
C TYR A 123 -2.27 0.59 4.90
N LEU A 124 -1.27 0.12 4.15
CA LEU A 124 -0.71 0.87 3.04
C LEU A 124 -1.53 0.58 1.79
N LEU A 125 -2.09 1.62 1.19
CA LEU A 125 -2.88 1.53 -0.04
C LEU A 125 -2.15 2.22 -1.20
N PRO A 126 -2.37 1.78 -2.46
CA PRO A 126 -1.90 2.50 -3.64
C PRO A 126 -2.41 3.94 -3.71
N ALA A 127 -1.60 4.82 -4.31
CA ALA A 127 -1.84 6.25 -4.37
C ALA A 127 -3.06 6.70 -5.18
N ASP A 128 -3.59 5.81 -6.02
CA ASP A 128 -4.77 6.08 -6.83
C ASP A 128 -6.07 5.62 -6.17
N VAL A 129 -6.01 4.95 -5.01
CA VAL A 129 -7.19 4.53 -4.23
C VAL A 129 -7.77 5.72 -3.47
N ASP A 130 -9.05 6.02 -3.73
CA ASP A 130 -9.81 7.04 -3.02
C ASP A 130 -10.28 6.52 -1.65
N THR A 131 -9.80 7.19 -0.60
CA THR A 131 -10.10 6.87 0.80
C THR A 131 -11.14 7.78 1.41
N SER A 132 -11.70 8.74 0.67
CA SER A 132 -12.73 9.65 1.15
C SER A 132 -14.03 8.94 1.58
N THR A 133 -14.23 7.71 1.13
CA THR A 133 -15.39 6.86 1.47
C THR A 133 -15.16 5.99 2.71
N LEU A 134 -13.93 5.96 3.25
CA LEU A 134 -13.61 5.20 4.45
C LEU A 134 -14.28 5.80 5.69
N PRO A 135 -14.64 4.97 6.69
CA PRO A 135 -15.28 5.45 7.90
C PRO A 135 -14.37 6.41 8.68
N PRO A 136 -14.93 7.43 9.36
CA PRO A 136 -14.15 8.43 10.11
C PRO A 136 -13.39 7.86 11.32
N ALA A 137 -13.59 6.57 11.62
CA ALA A 137 -12.83 5.83 12.61
C ALA A 137 -11.43 5.43 12.11
N LEU A 138 -11.17 5.55 10.80
CA LEU A 138 -9.84 5.48 10.22
C LEU A 138 -9.21 6.88 10.21
N ILE A 139 -7.94 6.93 10.56
CA ILE A 139 -7.12 8.11 10.48
C ILE A 139 -6.29 7.99 9.19
N GLU A 140 -6.51 8.91 8.27
CA GLU A 140 -5.60 9.10 7.15
C GLU A 140 -4.27 9.66 7.64
N VAL A 141 -3.21 8.98 7.22
CA VAL A 141 -1.83 9.31 7.48
C VAL A 141 -1.29 9.87 6.17
N THR A 142 -1.29 11.20 6.06
CA THR A 142 -0.82 11.92 4.87
C THR A 142 0.65 12.26 5.03
N GLY A 143 1.48 11.93 4.04
CA GLY A 143 2.90 12.30 4.00
C GLY A 143 3.18 13.80 4.18
N PRO A 144 4.46 14.20 4.31
CA PRO A 144 4.85 15.55 4.68
C PRO A 144 4.17 16.61 3.81
N ALA A 145 3.53 17.57 4.50
CA ALA A 145 2.90 18.79 4.02
C ALA A 145 2.81 18.95 2.48
N GLY A 146 1.95 18.17 1.83
CA GLY A 146 1.62 18.33 0.40
C GLY A 146 2.09 17.21 -0.52
N ALA A 147 2.82 16.20 -0.03
CA ALA A 147 3.11 15.00 -0.80
C ALA A 147 1.85 14.11 -0.89
N VAL A 148 1.03 14.35 -1.90
CA VAL A 148 -0.06 13.46 -2.33
C VAL A 148 0.60 12.17 -2.83
N GLY A 149 0.32 11.02 -2.21
CA GLY A 149 0.96 9.80 -2.68
C GLY A 149 0.56 8.54 -1.92
N ALA A 150 1.29 8.16 -0.88
CA ALA A 150 0.96 6.92 -0.18
C ALA A 150 -0.25 7.15 0.76
N THR A 151 -1.33 6.41 0.54
CA THR A 151 -2.48 6.47 1.45
C THR A 151 -2.32 5.39 2.51
N LEU A 152 -1.66 5.76 3.61
CA LEU A 152 -1.66 4.94 4.81
C LEU A 152 -2.92 5.26 5.61
N VAL A 153 -3.64 4.23 6.04
CA VAL A 153 -4.77 4.37 6.97
C VAL A 153 -4.52 3.55 8.21
N SER A 154 -4.76 4.16 9.37
CA SER A 154 -4.64 3.52 10.69
C SER A 154 -5.98 3.61 11.41
N PRO A 155 -6.57 2.50 11.89
CA PRO A 155 -7.76 2.56 12.72
C PRO A 155 -7.45 3.21 14.06
N ARG A 156 -8.38 4.03 14.57
CA ARG A 156 -8.31 4.49 15.96
C ARG A 156 -8.25 3.31 16.92
N PRO A 157 -7.61 3.47 18.10
CA PRO A 157 -7.65 2.45 19.15
C PRO A 157 -9.08 1.97 19.42
N GLY A 158 -9.29 0.65 19.32
CA GLY A 158 -10.59 0.00 19.50
C GLY A 158 -11.53 0.00 18.27
N ALA A 159 -11.20 0.71 17.18
CA ALA A 159 -12.03 0.76 15.98
C ALA A 159 -11.83 -0.42 15.02
N ALA A 160 -10.66 -1.07 15.04
CA ALA A 160 -10.30 -2.12 14.09
C ALA A 160 -11.36 -3.23 13.96
N GLY A 161 -11.91 -3.71 15.09
CA GLY A 161 -12.92 -4.77 15.10
C GLY A 161 -14.29 -4.37 14.52
N SER A 162 -14.53 -3.08 14.26
CA SER A 162 -15.76 -2.59 13.64
C SER A 162 -15.65 -2.45 12.12
N LEU A 163 -14.43 -2.51 11.57
CA LEU A 163 -14.20 -2.34 10.15
C LEU A 163 -14.79 -3.51 9.36
N GLN A 164 -15.45 -3.19 8.25
CA GLN A 164 -16.01 -4.15 7.33
C GLN A 164 -15.24 -4.08 6.00
N PRO A 165 -15.14 -5.21 5.26
CA PRO A 165 -14.68 -5.17 3.88
C PRO A 165 -15.47 -4.13 3.08
N THR A 166 -14.75 -3.26 2.38
CA THR A 166 -15.32 -2.10 1.68
C THR A 166 -14.74 -2.03 0.27
N GLN A 167 -15.56 -1.65 -0.71
CA GLN A 167 -15.07 -1.34 -2.06
C GLN A 167 -14.74 0.14 -2.13
N LEU A 168 -13.51 0.46 -2.51
CA LEU A 168 -13.01 1.81 -2.73
C LEU A 168 -12.92 2.08 -4.23
N GLU A 169 -13.09 3.32 -4.64
CA GLU A 169 -12.89 3.72 -6.03
C GLU A 169 -11.41 4.05 -6.29
N ARG A 170 -10.92 3.75 -7.49
CA ARG A 170 -9.63 4.24 -7.98
C ARG A 170 -9.82 5.47 -8.84
N ARG A 171 -8.79 6.31 -8.95
CA ARG A 171 -8.77 7.50 -9.84
C ARG A 171 -9.07 7.16 -11.31
N GLY A 172 -8.77 5.94 -11.75
CA GLY A 172 -9.09 5.41 -13.08
C GLY A 172 -10.53 4.91 -13.26
N GLY A 173 -11.35 4.88 -12.20
CA GLY A 173 -12.71 4.35 -12.18
C GLY A 173 -12.83 2.86 -11.84
N ASP A 174 -11.72 2.15 -11.71
CA ASP A 174 -11.69 0.76 -11.24
C ASP A 174 -12.03 0.66 -9.74
N SER A 175 -12.40 -0.53 -9.27
CA SER A 175 -12.67 -0.79 -7.84
C SER A 175 -11.49 -1.46 -7.15
N PHE A 176 -11.27 -1.10 -5.89
CA PHE A 176 -10.26 -1.66 -5.01
C PHE A 176 -10.92 -2.28 -3.76
N ALA A 177 -10.61 -3.55 -3.48
CA ALA A 177 -11.20 -4.26 -2.34
C ALA A 177 -10.37 -4.05 -1.07
N PHE A 178 -10.84 -3.18 -0.18
CA PHE A 178 -10.27 -3.01 1.16
C PHE A 178 -10.75 -4.11 2.10
N VAL A 179 -9.82 -4.90 2.64
CA VAL A 179 -10.12 -6.02 3.55
C VAL A 179 -9.40 -5.82 4.89
N PRO A 180 -10.12 -5.49 5.97
CA PRO A 180 -9.52 -5.34 7.29
C PRO A 180 -8.93 -6.65 7.83
N LEU A 181 -7.85 -6.55 8.61
CA LEU A 181 -7.32 -7.64 9.42
C LEU A 181 -8.36 -8.04 10.48
N ARG A 182 -8.62 -9.34 10.62
CA ARG A 182 -9.52 -9.89 11.64
C ARG A 182 -8.79 -10.47 12.84
#